data_AF-A0AAW0VF89-F1
#
_entry.id   AF-A0AAW0VF89-F1
#
_cell.length_a   1.000
_cell.length_b   1.000
_cell.length_c   1.000
_cell.angle_alpha   90.00
_cell.angle_beta   90.00
_cell.angle_gamma   90.00
#
_symmetry.space_group_name_H-M   'P 1'
#
loop_
_entity.id
_entity.type
_entity.pdbx_description
1 polymer ?
#
loop_
_entity_poly.entity_id
_entity_poly.type
_entity_poly.pdbx_seq_one_letter_code
_entity_poly.pdbx_strand_id
1 'polypeptide(L)'
;MGVTYMGLDCLADKKDPLYQHFHTVSQEKVPWTHQPWYGLVTVYFAVATIFVAMVKCFWYMWKDHRYIVSERKLPSILTSFVNVTTAYCRLFGYQQVPELFVRYLSLPTSLGSLIYSIIASGYLLCFCLVPHFWYRQCRGFGSPPLAVRAGIMSTALTPFLLSLSGKVNFITTLTGISYEKLNWLHQFVGVAALVLALIHTIPFIYQPLQEGGVENLAKVNKDYLYVTGWPATVFIILLCALFKKQVREKMYELSFHLHWIMGLGYVAALGVHVYDQLDQQHYIWATAAIWAAQWVCRVVLKTFCRPGSGFFRLREAEIRRLGENVFEVSIDSIKGFSWRPGQHCFIRFVNRRILDSHPFSIATVKEDDKLRFIIVPKEGLTRELYAELEREVAVTKRVLLDGPYGGTFRNHLAFDSVLLMATGSGVTVTLPYLLSLVKETKSVTRVIDFRWIVRHESDIGWIKYELNEALEAAGKKLRIHIYVAEEDASKAKTTTEKDSWSGKEKSLSETSEDALLNQGMQVTYGRPDVHDIMAEYRSGLLRRNLIVSSGSDLMKRTVSQAAAEFQVDIVSTNKHQPFIEEVYLHTESFGW
;
A
#
# COMPACT_ATOMS: atom_id res chain seq x y z
N MET A 1 -10.55 22.56 48.14
CA MET A 1 -11.54 21.61 48.66
C MET A 1 -11.44 20.36 47.80
N GLY A 2 -11.22 19.20 48.40
CA GLY A 2 -11.10 17.94 47.67
C GLY A 2 -12.44 17.48 47.08
N VAL A 3 -12.40 16.47 46.22
CA VAL A 3 -13.61 15.80 45.75
C VAL A 3 -14.22 15.03 46.92
N THR A 4 -15.51 15.26 47.17
CA THR A 4 -16.28 14.51 48.18
C THR A 4 -17.31 13.61 47.51
N TYR A 5 -17.57 12.44 48.10
CA TYR A 5 -18.60 11.50 47.66
C TYR A 5 -19.46 11.08 48.85
N MET A 6 -20.76 11.37 48.78
CA MET A 6 -21.71 11.07 49.86
C MET A 6 -21.27 11.61 51.23
N GLY A 7 -20.64 12.79 51.24
CA GLY A 7 -20.15 13.44 52.45
C GLY A 7 -18.75 13.02 52.92
N LEU A 8 -18.13 12.03 52.26
CA LEU A 8 -16.75 11.57 52.56
C LEU A 8 -15.75 12.24 51.62
N ASP A 9 -14.62 12.70 52.16
CA ASP A 9 -13.48 13.18 51.37
C ASP A 9 -12.69 12.01 50.77
N CYS A 10 -12.44 12.06 49.47
CA CYS A 10 -11.79 10.97 48.73
C CYS A 10 -10.35 10.66 49.19
N LEU A 11 -9.68 11.58 49.90
CA LEU A 11 -8.32 11.45 50.38
C LEU A 11 -8.24 11.27 51.90
N ALA A 12 -8.98 12.06 52.67
CA ALA A 12 -8.93 12.06 54.13
C ALA A 12 -9.64 10.85 54.76
N ASP A 13 -10.78 10.43 54.19
CA ASP A 13 -11.67 9.45 54.83
C ASP A 13 -11.44 8.00 54.35
N LYS A 14 -10.27 7.71 53.76
CA LYS A 14 -9.94 6.37 53.22
C LYS A 14 -10.04 5.22 54.23
N LYS A 15 -9.91 5.53 55.52
CA LYS A 15 -9.96 4.56 56.63
C LYS A 15 -11.37 4.37 57.19
N ASP A 16 -12.34 5.19 56.78
CA ASP A 16 -13.71 5.10 57.26
C ASP A 16 -14.37 3.79 56.76
N PRO A 17 -15.07 3.02 57.62
CA PRO A 17 -15.84 1.85 57.18
C PRO A 17 -16.84 2.15 56.05
N LEU A 18 -17.46 3.33 56.03
CA LEU A 18 -18.37 3.76 54.97
C LEU A 18 -17.64 3.94 53.64
N TYR A 19 -16.39 4.42 53.67
CA TYR A 19 -15.55 4.50 52.48
C TYR A 19 -15.29 3.12 51.87
N GLN A 20 -15.02 2.11 52.72
CA GLN A 20 -14.80 0.73 52.26
C GLN A 20 -16.08 0.09 51.69
N HIS A 21 -17.24 0.42 52.27
CA HIS A 21 -18.53 0.02 51.70
C HIS A 21 -18.73 0.60 50.29
N PHE A 22 -18.53 1.92 50.11
CA PHE A 22 -18.67 2.57 48.80
C PHE A 22 -17.60 2.12 47.80
N HIS A 23 -16.39 1.81 48.25
CA HIS A 23 -15.36 1.17 47.44
C HIS A 23 -15.86 -0.15 46.85
N THR A 24 -16.44 -1.01 47.69
CA THR A 24 -17.00 -2.30 47.27
C THR A 24 -18.13 -2.12 46.25
N VAL A 25 -19.08 -1.21 46.52
CA VAL A 25 -20.17 -0.87 45.59
C VAL A 25 -19.64 -0.33 44.25
N SER A 26 -18.58 0.49 44.28
CA SER A 26 -17.93 0.99 43.06
C SER A 26 -17.29 -0.14 42.25
N GLN A 27 -16.65 -1.10 42.92
CA GLN A 27 -16.03 -2.26 42.28
C GLN A 27 -17.06 -3.26 41.72
N GLU A 28 -18.19 -3.47 42.40
CA GLU A 28 -19.29 -4.31 41.91
C GLU A 28 -19.93 -3.73 40.63
N LYS A 29 -20.10 -2.40 40.57
CA LYS A 29 -20.67 -1.73 39.38
C LYS A 29 -19.78 -1.86 38.15
N VAL A 30 -18.46 -1.72 38.34
CA VAL A 30 -17.48 -1.80 37.27
C VAL A 30 -16.29 -2.64 37.74
N PRO A 31 -16.40 -3.98 37.58
CA PRO A 31 -15.34 -4.88 38.02
C PRO A 31 -14.06 -4.67 37.21
N TRP A 32 -12.93 -4.69 37.91
CA TRP A 32 -11.60 -4.66 37.30
C TRP A 32 -11.38 -5.82 36.31
N THR A 33 -11.82 -7.02 36.69
CA THR A 33 -11.66 -8.26 35.93
C THR A 33 -12.45 -8.32 34.62
N HIS A 34 -13.46 -7.46 34.44
CA HIS A 34 -14.25 -7.41 33.20
C HIS A 34 -13.60 -6.49 32.14
N GLN A 35 -12.66 -5.62 32.52
CA GLN A 35 -12.03 -4.67 31.59
C GLN A 35 -11.26 -5.31 30.42
N PRO A 36 -10.60 -6.48 30.54
CA PRO A 36 -9.93 -7.15 29.42
C PRO A 36 -10.85 -7.46 28.22
N TRP A 37 -12.16 -7.57 28.45
CA TRP A 37 -13.14 -7.82 27.38
C TRP A 37 -13.09 -6.77 26.26
N TYR A 38 -12.82 -5.50 26.58
CA TYR A 38 -12.71 -4.43 25.58
C TYR A 38 -11.52 -4.64 24.63
N GLY A 39 -10.43 -5.24 25.12
CA GLY A 39 -9.30 -5.65 24.30
C GLY A 39 -9.69 -6.76 23.32
N LEU A 40 -10.38 -7.80 23.80
CA LEU A 40 -10.86 -8.90 22.96
C LEU A 40 -11.79 -8.42 21.84
N VAL A 41 -12.73 -7.53 22.15
CA VAL A 41 -13.65 -6.93 21.17
C VAL A 41 -12.91 -6.12 20.10
N THR A 42 -11.82 -5.46 20.49
CA THR A 42 -10.93 -4.74 19.55
C THR A 42 -10.20 -5.72 18.63
N VAL A 43 -9.70 -6.83 19.18
CA VAL A 43 -9.08 -7.91 18.38
C VAL A 43 -10.08 -8.55 17.42
N TYR A 44 -11.29 -8.87 17.88
CA TYR A 44 -12.32 -9.49 17.03
C TYR A 44 -12.70 -8.63 15.85
N PHE A 45 -12.78 -7.30 16.03
CA PHE A 45 -13.01 -6.39 14.91
C PHE A 45 -11.90 -6.48 13.87
N ALA A 46 -10.63 -6.45 14.30
CA ALA A 46 -9.50 -6.58 13.39
C ALA A 46 -9.48 -7.95 12.67
N VAL A 47 -9.73 -9.04 13.40
CA VAL A 47 -9.82 -10.40 12.84
C VAL A 47 -10.97 -10.51 11.83
N ALA A 48 -12.14 -9.95 12.13
CA ALA A 48 -13.28 -9.93 11.23
C ALA A 48 -12.96 -9.19 9.91
N THR A 49 -12.30 -8.03 9.99
CA THR A 49 -11.84 -7.30 8.80
C THR A 49 -10.88 -8.14 7.95
N ILE A 50 -9.91 -8.80 8.57
CA ILE A 50 -8.96 -9.68 7.87
C ILE A 50 -9.69 -10.86 7.24
N PHE A 51 -10.65 -11.47 7.95
CA PHE A 51 -11.45 -12.58 7.45
C PHE A 51 -12.27 -12.20 6.21
N VAL A 52 -12.94 -11.04 6.22
CA VAL A 52 -13.69 -10.54 5.05
C VAL A 52 -12.75 -10.32 3.86
N ALA A 53 -11.57 -9.73 4.10
CA ALA A 53 -10.58 -9.52 3.04
C ALA A 53 -10.02 -10.84 2.48
N MET A 54 -9.85 -11.85 3.33
CA MET A 54 -9.42 -13.20 2.96
C MET A 54 -10.49 -13.91 2.10
N VAL A 55 -11.76 -13.89 2.53
CA VAL A 55 -12.88 -14.46 1.75
C VAL A 55 -12.97 -13.81 0.37
N LYS A 56 -12.82 -12.47 0.31
CA LYS A 56 -12.74 -11.72 -0.95
C LYS A 56 -11.59 -12.20 -1.85
N CYS A 57 -10.41 -12.43 -1.30
CA CYS A 57 -9.26 -12.92 -2.05
C CYS A 57 -9.52 -14.31 -2.65
N PHE A 58 -10.01 -15.25 -1.84
CA PHE A 58 -10.34 -16.60 -2.30
C PHE A 58 -11.42 -16.60 -3.38
N TRP A 59 -12.48 -15.80 -3.20
CA TRP A 59 -13.53 -15.64 -4.20
C TRP A 59 -12.97 -15.20 -5.55
N TYR A 60 -12.08 -14.20 -5.54
CA TYR A 60 -11.45 -13.69 -6.75
C TYR A 60 -10.51 -14.68 -7.42
N MET A 61 -9.69 -15.40 -6.65
CA MET A 61 -8.83 -16.47 -7.19
C MET A 61 -9.67 -17.57 -7.86
N TRP A 62 -10.75 -18.00 -7.20
CA TRP A 62 -11.67 -18.98 -7.76
C TRP A 62 -12.37 -18.47 -9.02
N LYS A 63 -12.86 -17.23 -9.00
CA LYS A 63 -13.54 -16.58 -10.14
C LYS A 63 -12.61 -16.48 -11.35
N ASP A 64 -11.37 -16.05 -11.16
CA ASP A 64 -10.41 -15.92 -12.26
C ASP A 64 -10.04 -17.27 -12.87
N HIS A 65 -9.76 -18.26 -12.02
CA HIS A 65 -9.45 -19.61 -12.48
C HIS A 65 -10.61 -20.22 -13.26
N ARG A 66 -11.85 -20.06 -12.76
CA ARG A 66 -13.05 -20.53 -13.47
C ARG A 66 -13.24 -19.84 -14.81
N TYR A 67 -12.96 -18.54 -14.92
CA TYR A 67 -13.12 -17.79 -16.17
C TYR A 67 -12.11 -18.21 -17.25
N ILE A 68 -10.90 -18.61 -16.85
CA ILE A 68 -9.89 -19.14 -17.78
C ILE A 68 -10.22 -20.56 -18.24
N VAL A 69 -10.68 -21.43 -17.32
CA VAL A 69 -10.86 -22.87 -17.59
C VAL A 69 -12.24 -23.21 -18.17
N SER A 70 -13.30 -22.54 -17.74
CA SER A 70 -14.67 -22.87 -18.12
C SER A 70 -15.22 -21.86 -19.12
N GLU A 71 -15.95 -22.35 -20.13
CA GLU A 71 -16.62 -21.56 -21.15
C GLU A 71 -17.35 -20.33 -20.57
N ARG A 72 -17.34 -19.25 -21.36
CA ARG A 72 -17.85 -17.89 -21.10
C ARG A 72 -19.37 -17.82 -20.87
N LYS A 73 -19.93 -18.71 -20.03
CA LYS A 73 -21.35 -18.73 -19.66
C LYS A 73 -21.74 -17.41 -19.01
N LEU A 74 -22.98 -16.98 -19.25
CA LEU A 74 -23.55 -15.81 -18.60
C LEU A 74 -23.59 -16.03 -17.08
N PRO A 75 -23.38 -14.97 -16.27
CA PRO A 75 -23.42 -15.10 -14.83
C PRO A 75 -24.82 -15.46 -14.36
N SER A 76 -24.89 -16.33 -13.35
CA SER A 76 -26.11 -16.54 -12.56
C SER A 76 -26.58 -15.24 -11.88
N ILE A 77 -27.85 -15.21 -11.46
CA ILE A 77 -28.43 -14.07 -10.71
C ILE A 77 -27.59 -13.73 -9.48
N LEU A 78 -27.15 -14.74 -8.71
CA LEU A 78 -26.32 -14.56 -7.53
C LEU A 78 -24.98 -13.88 -7.88
N THR A 79 -24.31 -14.35 -8.92
CA THR A 79 -23.03 -13.76 -9.37
C THR A 79 -23.21 -12.35 -9.92
N SER A 80 -24.34 -12.06 -10.57
CA SER A 80 -24.68 -10.71 -11.02
C SER A 80 -24.88 -9.76 -9.84
N PHE A 81 -25.61 -10.18 -8.79
CA PHE A 81 -25.75 -9.41 -7.56
C PHE A 81 -24.39 -9.10 -6.92
N VAL A 82 -23.51 -10.11 -6.79
CA VAL A 82 -22.16 -9.92 -6.24
C VAL A 82 -21.34 -8.94 -7.09
N ASN A 83 -21.44 -9.02 -8.42
CA ASN A 83 -20.73 -8.10 -9.32
C ASN A 83 -21.23 -6.65 -9.16
N VAL A 84 -22.54 -6.44 -9.06
CA VAL A 84 -23.14 -5.11 -8.83
C VAL A 84 -22.73 -4.54 -7.47
N THR A 85 -22.81 -5.33 -6.39
CA THR A 85 -22.33 -4.90 -5.07
C THR A 85 -20.84 -4.57 -5.10
N THR A 86 -20.04 -5.39 -5.79
CA THR A 86 -18.60 -5.15 -5.97
C THR A 86 -18.33 -3.87 -6.75
N ALA A 87 -19.14 -3.57 -7.77
CA ALA A 87 -19.05 -2.33 -8.55
C ALA A 87 -19.31 -1.10 -7.67
N TYR A 88 -20.32 -1.14 -6.79
CA TYR A 88 -20.54 -0.07 -5.79
C TYR A 88 -19.35 0.08 -4.83
N CYS A 89 -18.81 -1.02 -4.30
CA CYS A 89 -17.63 -0.94 -3.44
C CYS A 89 -16.42 -0.34 -4.17
N ARG A 90 -16.25 -0.66 -5.46
CA ARG A 90 -15.18 -0.12 -6.31
C ARG A 90 -15.41 1.34 -6.70
N LEU A 91 -16.66 1.76 -6.90
CA LEU A 91 -17.02 3.15 -7.17
C LEU A 91 -16.45 4.06 -6.08
N PHE A 92 -16.82 3.79 -4.83
CA PHE A 92 -16.27 4.55 -3.68
C PHE A 92 -14.80 4.25 -3.42
N GLY A 93 -14.34 3.02 -3.70
CA GLY A 93 -12.95 2.62 -3.51
C GLY A 93 -11.96 3.33 -4.44
N TYR A 94 -12.34 3.58 -5.68
CA TYR A 94 -11.49 4.21 -6.70
C TYR A 94 -11.60 5.73 -6.73
N GLN A 95 -12.72 6.30 -6.26
CA GLN A 95 -12.85 7.74 -6.06
C GLN A 95 -11.73 8.28 -5.16
N GLN A 96 -11.14 9.40 -5.59
CA GLN A 96 -10.01 10.02 -4.90
C GLN A 96 -10.48 11.13 -3.97
N VAL A 97 -9.92 11.17 -2.77
CA VAL A 97 -10.09 12.30 -1.84
C VAL A 97 -9.37 13.53 -2.40
N PRO A 98 -9.92 14.75 -2.25
CA PRO A 98 -9.25 15.98 -2.69
C PRO A 98 -7.84 16.11 -2.12
N GLU A 99 -6.91 16.55 -2.97
CA GLU A 99 -5.47 16.56 -2.65
C GLU A 99 -5.14 17.44 -1.43
N LEU A 100 -5.87 18.54 -1.25
CA LEU A 100 -5.74 19.42 -0.09
C LEU A 100 -5.84 18.64 1.23
N PHE A 101 -6.87 17.81 1.38
CA PHE A 101 -7.08 17.04 2.60
C PHE A 101 -6.02 15.95 2.78
N VAL A 102 -5.62 15.29 1.70
CA VAL A 102 -4.54 14.28 1.73
C VAL A 102 -3.22 14.92 2.16
N ARG A 103 -2.90 16.11 1.65
CA ARG A 103 -1.61 16.78 1.92
C ARG A 103 -1.54 17.35 3.34
N TYR A 104 -2.58 18.02 3.82
CA TYR A 104 -2.54 18.71 5.10
C TYR A 104 -2.99 17.84 6.28
N LEU A 105 -4.03 17.03 6.09
CA LEU A 105 -4.59 16.18 7.14
C LEU A 105 -4.03 14.74 7.11
N SER A 106 -3.17 14.42 6.13
CA SER A 106 -2.62 13.06 5.95
C SER A 106 -3.71 11.99 5.83
N LEU A 107 -4.88 12.34 5.27
CA LEU A 107 -5.97 11.39 5.05
C LEU A 107 -5.63 10.37 3.95
N PRO A 108 -6.26 9.18 3.97
CA PRO A 108 -6.14 8.21 2.88
C PRO A 108 -6.50 8.81 1.51
N THR A 109 -5.82 8.35 0.47
CA THR A 109 -6.00 8.88 -0.90
C THR A 109 -7.32 8.44 -1.54
N SER A 110 -7.80 7.24 -1.22
CA SER A 110 -9.05 6.67 -1.71
C SER A 110 -10.20 6.96 -0.73
N LEU A 111 -11.36 7.33 -1.27
CA LEU A 111 -12.56 7.58 -0.49
C LEU A 111 -13.00 6.32 0.27
N GLY A 112 -12.91 5.13 -0.33
CA GLY A 112 -13.21 3.87 0.35
C GLY A 112 -12.36 3.61 1.59
N SER A 113 -11.05 3.93 1.54
CA SER A 113 -10.18 3.82 2.72
C SER A 113 -10.53 4.85 3.78
N LEU A 114 -10.92 6.06 3.38
CA LEU A 114 -11.40 7.10 4.30
C LEU A 114 -12.70 6.68 5.00
N ILE A 115 -13.68 6.14 4.25
CA ILE A 115 -14.94 5.63 4.81
C ILE A 115 -14.66 4.51 5.82
N TYR A 116 -13.78 3.57 5.48
CA TYR A 116 -13.37 2.52 6.40
C TYR A 116 -12.73 3.11 7.67
N SER A 117 -11.81 4.07 7.55
CA SER A 117 -11.20 4.73 8.71
C SER A 117 -12.22 5.42 9.61
N ILE A 118 -13.24 6.05 9.03
CA ILE A 118 -14.33 6.70 9.80
C ILE A 118 -15.16 5.65 10.54
N ILE A 119 -15.57 4.57 9.87
CA ILE A 119 -16.36 3.49 10.49
C ILE A 119 -15.55 2.81 11.60
N ALA A 120 -14.29 2.49 11.34
CA ALA A 120 -13.41 1.87 12.33
C ALA A 120 -13.14 2.80 13.53
N SER A 121 -12.96 4.10 13.29
CA SER A 121 -12.82 5.10 14.38
C SER A 121 -14.11 5.21 15.19
N GLY A 122 -15.26 5.25 14.52
CA GLY A 122 -16.57 5.27 15.17
C GLY A 122 -16.78 4.03 16.04
N TYR A 123 -16.45 2.84 15.54
CA TYR A 123 -16.48 1.60 16.32
C TYR A 123 -15.59 1.71 17.57
N LEU A 124 -14.31 2.04 17.42
CA LEU A 124 -13.36 2.13 18.54
C LEU A 124 -13.79 3.19 19.58
N LEU A 125 -14.21 4.37 19.13
CA LEU A 125 -14.63 5.46 20.01
C LEU A 125 -15.97 5.14 20.68
N CYS A 126 -16.91 4.49 20.00
CA CYS A 126 -18.17 4.06 20.62
C CYS A 126 -17.91 3.07 21.76
N PHE A 127 -17.12 2.02 21.51
CA PHE A 127 -16.79 1.04 22.56
C PHE A 127 -15.98 1.66 23.71
N CYS A 128 -15.18 2.68 23.43
CA CYS A 128 -14.41 3.40 24.44
C CYS A 128 -15.28 4.38 25.27
N LEU A 129 -16.12 5.20 24.63
CA LEU A 129 -16.78 6.35 25.25
C LEU A 129 -18.24 6.14 25.63
N VAL A 130 -18.99 5.31 24.88
CA VAL A 130 -20.44 5.10 25.14
C VAL A 130 -20.73 4.51 26.51
N PRO A 131 -19.94 3.55 27.03
CA PRO A 131 -20.14 3.12 28.40
C PRO A 131 -19.72 4.27 29.35
N HIS A 132 -20.71 4.99 29.86
CA HIS A 132 -20.58 6.28 30.56
C HIS A 132 -19.85 6.22 31.93
N PHE A 133 -19.38 5.05 32.36
CA PHE A 133 -18.53 4.91 33.54
C PHE A 133 -17.11 5.41 33.25
N TRP A 134 -16.93 6.73 33.19
CA TRP A 134 -15.65 7.32 32.80
C TRP A 134 -14.67 7.43 33.95
N TYR A 135 -15.17 7.91 35.09
CA TYR A 135 -14.39 8.13 36.31
C TYR A 135 -15.00 7.33 37.45
N ARG A 136 -14.15 6.90 38.40
CA ARG A 136 -14.66 6.47 39.71
C ARG A 136 -14.99 7.71 40.54
N GLN A 137 -15.91 7.55 41.49
CA GLN A 137 -16.34 8.63 42.38
C GLN A 137 -15.17 9.14 43.24
N CYS A 138 -14.31 8.22 43.70
CA CYS A 138 -13.01 8.50 44.28
C CYS A 138 -11.95 7.61 43.62
N ARG A 139 -10.72 8.11 43.43
CA ARG A 139 -9.58 7.38 42.86
C ARG A 139 -9.13 6.26 43.77
N GLY A 140 -9.23 6.45 45.08
CA GLY A 140 -8.94 5.40 46.04
C GLY A 140 -9.87 4.20 45.91
N PHE A 141 -11.00 4.33 45.19
CA PHE A 141 -11.82 3.17 44.81
C PHE A 141 -11.22 2.34 43.67
N GLY A 142 -10.14 2.79 43.04
CA GLY A 142 -9.47 2.12 41.92
C GLY A 142 -9.24 3.06 40.72
N SER A 143 -8.59 2.52 39.69
CA SER A 143 -8.29 3.29 38.48
C SER A 143 -9.57 3.72 37.73
N PRO A 144 -9.56 4.90 37.07
CA PRO A 144 -10.68 5.38 36.25
C PRO A 144 -11.01 4.38 35.12
N PRO A 145 -12.25 3.91 34.99
CA PRO A 145 -12.55 2.84 34.04
C PRO A 145 -12.41 3.24 32.57
N LEU A 146 -12.62 4.51 32.20
CA LEU A 146 -12.34 4.97 30.83
C LEU A 146 -10.86 4.81 30.48
N ALA A 147 -9.96 5.19 31.39
CA ALA A 147 -8.54 5.10 31.13
C ALA A 147 -8.09 3.66 30.91
N VAL A 148 -8.58 2.76 31.75
CA VAL A 148 -8.25 1.33 31.68
C VAL A 148 -8.72 0.72 30.37
N ARG A 149 -9.98 0.99 29.97
CA ARG A 149 -10.53 0.54 28.69
C ARG A 149 -9.71 1.05 27.51
N ALA A 150 -9.47 2.35 27.46
CA ALA A 150 -8.72 2.97 26.36
C ALA A 150 -7.29 2.41 26.27
N GLY A 151 -6.64 2.16 27.42
CA GLY A 151 -5.31 1.55 27.49
C GLY A 151 -5.29 0.14 26.93
N ILE A 152 -6.20 -0.72 27.41
CA ILE A 152 -6.35 -2.11 26.94
C ILE A 152 -6.65 -2.16 25.44
N MET A 153 -7.55 -1.31 24.95
CA MET A 153 -7.86 -1.23 23.52
C MET A 153 -6.65 -0.77 22.70
N SER A 154 -5.87 0.20 23.20
CA SER A 154 -4.63 0.65 22.55
C SER A 154 -3.59 -0.47 22.48
N THR A 155 -3.37 -1.20 23.58
CA THR A 155 -2.45 -2.34 23.65
C THR A 155 -2.90 -3.50 22.75
N ALA A 156 -4.21 -3.75 22.63
CA ALA A 156 -4.77 -4.77 21.74
C ALA A 156 -4.54 -4.48 20.25
N LEU A 157 -4.29 -3.22 19.86
CA LEU A 157 -3.95 -2.85 18.48
C LEU A 157 -2.47 -3.09 18.14
N THR A 158 -1.58 -3.17 19.14
CA THR A 158 -0.12 -3.30 18.95
C THR A 158 0.31 -4.51 18.10
N PRO A 159 -0.26 -5.72 18.25
CA PRO A 159 0.07 -6.86 17.38
C PRO A 159 -0.21 -6.58 15.89
N PHE A 160 -1.30 -5.87 15.59
CA PHE A 160 -1.69 -5.53 14.23
C PHE A 160 -0.80 -4.43 13.64
N LEU A 161 -0.35 -3.47 14.46
CA LEU A 161 0.60 -2.43 14.03
C LEU A 161 1.87 -3.02 13.41
N LEU A 162 2.48 -3.99 14.10
CA LEU A 162 3.70 -4.66 13.66
C LEU A 162 3.44 -5.60 12.48
N SER A 163 2.31 -6.31 12.50
CA SER A 163 1.91 -7.14 11.37
C SER A 163 1.77 -6.32 10.08
N LEU A 164 1.16 -5.14 10.14
CA LEU A 164 0.88 -4.32 8.95
C LEU A 164 2.12 -3.60 8.40
N SER A 165 3.19 -3.44 9.18
CA SER A 165 4.40 -2.73 8.74
C SER A 165 5.40 -3.63 8.01
N GLY A 166 5.39 -4.94 8.24
CA GLY A 166 6.37 -5.85 7.67
C GLY A 166 6.15 -6.16 6.18
N LYS A 167 7.24 -6.24 5.41
CA LYS A 167 7.23 -6.59 3.97
C LYS A 167 6.76 -8.02 3.69
N VAL A 168 7.09 -8.94 4.60
CA VAL A 168 6.53 -10.29 4.65
C VAL A 168 5.60 -10.30 5.85
N ASN A 169 4.30 -10.30 5.61
CA ASN A 169 3.31 -10.34 6.67
C ASN A 169 2.20 -11.35 6.32
N PHE A 170 1.64 -11.97 7.36
CA PHE A 170 0.63 -13.02 7.18
C PHE A 170 -0.67 -12.45 6.57
N ILE A 171 -0.97 -11.18 6.81
CA ILE A 171 -2.16 -10.51 6.27
C ILE A 171 -2.09 -10.47 4.74
N THR A 172 -0.94 -10.14 4.16
CA THR A 172 -0.71 -10.18 2.71
C THR A 172 -0.87 -11.61 2.17
N THR A 173 -0.39 -12.63 2.90
CA THR A 173 -0.58 -14.03 2.50
C THR A 173 -2.07 -14.44 2.49
N LEU A 174 -2.87 -14.01 3.47
CA LEU A 174 -4.29 -14.35 3.55
C LEU A 174 -5.16 -13.52 2.60
N THR A 175 -4.85 -12.25 2.42
CA THR A 175 -5.72 -11.29 1.71
C THR A 175 -5.28 -11.00 0.28
N GLY A 176 -4.07 -11.40 -0.11
CA GLY A 176 -3.45 -11.05 -1.39
C GLY A 176 -3.12 -9.56 -1.56
N ILE A 177 -3.37 -8.73 -0.54
CA ILE A 177 -3.09 -7.29 -0.58
C ILE A 177 -1.62 -7.07 -0.27
N SER A 178 -0.90 -6.42 -1.18
CA SER A 178 0.53 -6.14 -0.99
C SER A 178 0.79 -5.20 0.19
N TYR A 179 1.98 -5.33 0.77
CA TYR A 179 2.38 -4.55 1.95
C TYR A 179 2.34 -3.03 1.66
N GLU A 180 2.64 -2.56 0.44
CA GLU A 180 2.54 -1.14 0.13
C GLU A 180 1.10 -0.60 0.22
N LYS A 181 0.09 -1.42 -0.14
CA LYS A 181 -1.32 -1.02 -0.02
C LYS A 181 -1.85 -1.19 1.41
N LEU A 182 -1.20 -1.98 2.26
CA LEU A 182 -1.55 -2.10 3.68
C LEU A 182 -0.94 -0.98 4.54
N ASN A 183 0.06 -0.26 4.03
CA ASN A 183 0.78 0.75 4.79
C ASN A 183 -0.12 1.92 5.29
N TRP A 184 -1.16 2.30 4.55
CA TRP A 184 -2.10 3.31 5.06
C TRP A 184 -2.86 2.81 6.29
N LEU A 185 -3.13 1.50 6.37
CA LEU A 185 -3.80 0.90 7.52
C LEU A 185 -2.86 0.85 8.73
N HIS A 186 -1.56 0.61 8.54
CA HIS A 186 -0.55 0.76 9.60
C HIS A 186 -0.57 2.20 10.16
N GLN A 187 -0.59 3.21 9.29
CA GLN A 187 -0.68 4.62 9.70
C GLN A 187 -1.98 4.91 10.48
N PHE A 188 -3.13 4.44 9.97
CA PHE A 188 -4.42 4.60 10.64
C PHE A 188 -4.44 3.97 12.02
N VAL A 189 -4.03 2.71 12.15
CA VAL A 189 -4.00 2.01 13.44
C VAL A 189 -3.03 2.69 14.40
N GLY A 190 -1.92 3.26 13.91
CA GLY A 190 -0.97 4.00 14.73
C GLY A 190 -1.59 5.24 15.35
N VAL A 191 -2.32 6.01 14.54
CA VAL A 191 -3.07 7.18 15.02
C VAL A 191 -4.22 6.76 15.96
N ALA A 192 -4.93 5.67 15.67
CA ALA A 192 -5.98 5.15 16.55
C ALA A 192 -5.42 4.75 17.92
N ALA A 193 -4.28 4.04 17.94
CA ALA A 193 -3.58 3.67 19.17
C ALA A 193 -3.10 4.90 19.95
N LEU A 194 -2.61 5.95 19.26
CA LEU A 194 -2.27 7.23 19.88
C LEU A 194 -3.48 7.90 20.52
N VAL A 195 -4.60 8.02 19.80
CA VAL A 195 -5.83 8.64 20.33
C VAL A 195 -6.31 7.89 21.57
N LEU A 196 -6.34 6.55 21.53
CA LEU A 196 -6.69 5.72 22.68
C LEU A 196 -5.68 5.87 23.83
N ALA A 197 -4.38 5.98 23.55
CA ALA A 197 -3.34 6.21 24.56
C ALA A 197 -3.49 7.60 25.23
N LEU A 198 -3.92 8.62 24.48
CA LEU A 198 -4.24 9.93 25.04
C LEU A 198 -5.50 9.87 25.91
N ILE A 199 -6.57 9.20 25.44
CA ILE A 199 -7.79 8.97 26.24
C ILE A 199 -7.48 8.13 27.50
N HIS A 200 -6.47 7.25 27.45
CA HIS A 200 -5.96 6.53 28.60
C HIS A 200 -5.23 7.46 29.59
N THR A 201 -4.34 8.30 29.09
CA THR A 201 -3.47 9.14 29.93
C THR A 201 -4.24 10.29 30.61
N ILE A 202 -5.21 10.90 29.92
CA ILE A 202 -5.94 12.08 30.40
C ILE A 202 -6.66 11.83 31.74
N PRO A 203 -7.49 10.77 31.92
CA PRO A 203 -8.15 10.52 33.19
C PRO A 203 -7.19 10.22 34.34
N PHE A 204 -6.04 9.57 34.04
CA PHE A 204 -4.99 9.32 35.03
C PHE A 204 -4.31 10.60 35.52
N ILE A 205 -4.33 11.69 34.74
CA ILE A 205 -3.89 13.03 35.17
C ILE A 205 -5.03 13.79 35.85
N TYR A 206 -6.21 13.79 35.24
CA TYR A 206 -7.34 14.61 35.66
C TYR A 206 -7.87 14.24 37.06
N GLN A 207 -8.07 12.95 37.32
CA GLN A 207 -8.69 12.51 38.57
C GLN A 207 -7.86 12.85 39.84
N PRO A 208 -6.54 12.54 39.92
CA PRO A 208 -5.75 12.93 41.09
C PRO A 208 -5.60 14.44 41.25
N LEU A 209 -5.60 15.20 40.13
CA LEU A 209 -5.59 16.66 40.16
C LEU A 209 -6.87 17.25 40.78
N GLN A 210 -8.03 16.67 40.48
CA GLN A 210 -9.30 17.10 41.09
C GLN A 210 -9.35 16.79 42.59
N GLU A 211 -8.88 15.63 43.01
CA GLU A 211 -9.00 15.18 44.40
C GLU A 211 -8.08 15.92 45.38
N GLY A 212 -6.85 16.24 44.98
CA GLY A 212 -5.86 16.82 45.88
C GLY A 212 -4.87 17.77 45.22
N GLY A 213 -5.24 18.33 44.06
CA GLY A 213 -4.43 19.32 43.36
C GLY A 213 -3.10 18.77 42.83
N VAL A 214 -2.19 19.70 42.55
CA VAL A 214 -0.87 19.41 41.96
C VAL A 214 -0.03 18.54 42.90
N GLU A 215 -0.17 18.70 44.21
CA GLU A 215 0.56 17.90 45.21
C GLU A 215 0.19 16.42 45.15
N ASN A 216 -1.11 16.10 45.07
CA ASN A 216 -1.57 14.72 44.94
C ASN A 216 -1.17 14.12 43.59
N LEU A 217 -1.25 14.90 42.51
CA LEU A 217 -0.76 14.47 41.19
C LEU A 217 0.74 14.15 41.24
N ALA A 218 1.56 15.02 41.85
CA ALA A 218 3.00 14.81 41.97
C ALA A 218 3.34 13.58 42.82
N LYS A 219 2.54 13.28 43.85
CA LYS A 219 2.68 12.07 44.66
C LYS A 219 2.39 10.81 43.83
N VAL A 220 1.23 10.79 43.17
CA VAL A 220 0.79 9.69 42.30
C VAL A 220 1.73 9.46 41.12
N ASN A 221 2.29 10.52 40.55
CA ASN A 221 3.16 10.41 39.39
C ASN A 221 4.50 9.70 39.69
N LYS A 222 4.79 9.43 40.97
CA LYS A 222 5.92 8.60 41.42
C LYS A 222 5.57 7.11 41.47
N ASP A 223 4.29 6.75 41.35
CA ASP A 223 3.86 5.35 41.32
C ASP A 223 4.44 4.65 40.08
N TYR A 224 4.83 3.38 40.25
CA TYR A 224 5.50 2.61 39.20
C TYR A 224 4.76 2.62 37.85
N LEU A 225 3.43 2.47 37.86
CA LEU A 225 2.60 2.48 36.65
C LEU A 225 2.62 3.84 35.93
N TYR A 226 2.70 4.95 36.65
CA TYR A 226 2.79 6.28 36.05
C TYR A 226 4.16 6.51 35.42
N VAL A 227 5.22 6.19 36.15
CA VAL A 227 6.59 6.36 35.69
C VAL A 227 6.87 5.53 34.43
N THR A 228 6.37 4.29 34.40
CA THR A 228 6.55 3.39 33.25
C THR A 228 5.63 3.73 32.06
N GLY A 229 4.48 4.37 32.30
CA GLY A 229 3.54 4.76 31.24
C GLY A 229 4.04 5.94 30.39
N TRP A 230 4.75 6.90 30.99
CA TRP A 230 5.23 8.10 30.29
C TRP A 230 6.12 7.79 29.07
N PRO A 231 7.16 6.93 29.17
CA PRO A 231 7.97 6.56 28.00
C PRO A 231 7.14 6.02 26.84
N ALA A 232 6.18 5.13 27.10
CA ALA A 232 5.33 4.55 26.06
C ALA A 232 4.48 5.62 25.35
N THR A 233 3.87 6.52 26.12
CA THR A 233 3.09 7.65 25.59
C THR A 233 3.94 8.62 24.77
N VAL A 234 5.16 8.94 25.23
CA VAL A 234 6.09 9.80 24.49
C VAL A 234 6.51 9.16 23.17
N PHE A 235 6.87 7.87 23.19
CA PHE A 235 7.26 7.18 21.95
C PHE A 235 6.14 7.17 20.92
N ILE A 236 4.90 6.84 21.29
CA ILE A 236 3.80 6.80 20.31
C ILE A 236 3.46 8.19 19.74
N ILE A 237 3.56 9.26 20.55
CA ILE A 237 3.44 10.64 20.08
C ILE A 237 4.54 10.96 19.05
N LEU A 238 5.79 10.66 19.37
CA LEU A 238 6.94 10.92 18.49
C LEU A 238 6.87 10.10 17.20
N LEU A 239 6.47 8.83 17.27
CA LEU A 239 6.28 7.94 16.13
C LEU A 239 5.27 8.52 15.13
N CYS A 240 4.12 9.00 15.63
CA CYS A 240 3.09 9.62 14.78
C CYS A 240 3.52 11.00 14.26
N ALA A 241 4.23 11.80 15.07
CA ALA A 241 4.66 13.15 14.69
C ALA A 241 5.74 13.13 13.60
N LEU A 242 6.76 12.27 13.75
CA LEU A 242 7.90 12.18 12.83
C LEU A 242 7.56 11.55 11.47
N PHE A 243 6.45 10.80 11.39
CA PHE A 243 6.04 10.16 10.14
C PHE A 243 4.93 10.91 9.39
N LYS A 244 4.65 12.16 9.76
CA LYS A 244 3.81 13.08 8.96
C LYS A 244 4.42 13.29 7.57
N LYS A 245 3.56 13.40 6.56
CA LYS A 245 3.95 13.53 5.15
C LYS A 245 4.97 14.66 4.93
N GLN A 246 4.76 15.82 5.55
CA GLN A 246 5.62 16.99 5.41
C GLN A 246 7.04 16.80 5.97
N VAL A 247 7.18 15.97 7.01
CA VAL A 247 8.49 15.67 7.62
C VAL A 247 9.24 14.66 6.75
N ARG A 248 8.53 13.61 6.34
CA ARG A 248 9.09 12.52 5.52
C ARG A 248 9.57 12.99 4.14
N GLU A 249 8.87 13.93 3.52
CA GLU A 249 9.28 14.52 2.22
C GLU A 249 10.60 15.28 2.28
N LYS A 250 10.99 15.81 3.45
CA LYS A 250 12.22 16.60 3.62
C LYS A 250 13.40 15.78 4.12
N MET A 251 13.16 14.80 4.99
CA MET A 251 14.21 14.03 5.67
C MET A 251 13.82 12.55 5.75
N TYR A 252 13.62 11.90 4.60
CA TYR A 252 13.13 10.52 4.52
C TYR A 252 14.03 9.53 5.27
N GLU A 253 15.34 9.54 5.00
CA GLU A 253 16.30 8.58 5.55
C GLU A 253 16.35 8.65 7.09
N LEU A 254 16.48 9.86 7.65
CA LEU A 254 16.50 10.08 9.09
C LEU A 254 15.17 9.68 9.75
N SER A 255 14.04 10.13 9.18
CA SER A 255 12.71 9.84 9.72
C SER A 255 12.42 8.35 9.70
N PHE A 256 12.83 7.64 8.64
CA PHE A 256 12.71 6.20 8.52
C PHE A 256 13.52 5.48 9.60
N HIS A 257 14.79 5.85 9.80
CA HIS A 257 15.65 5.19 10.80
C HIS A 257 15.21 5.45 12.24
N LEU A 258 14.84 6.68 12.57
CA LEU A 258 14.30 6.99 13.90
C LEU A 258 12.99 6.24 14.16
N HIS A 259 12.11 6.12 13.15
CA HIS A 259 10.81 5.47 13.31
C HIS A 259 10.93 4.01 13.75
N TRP A 260 11.77 3.19 13.09
CA TRP A 260 11.88 1.79 13.49
C TRP A 260 12.57 1.62 14.85
N ILE A 261 13.58 2.44 15.18
CA ILE A 261 14.27 2.41 16.49
C ILE A 261 13.30 2.77 17.62
N MET A 262 12.55 3.87 17.47
CA MET A 262 11.52 4.24 18.45
C MET A 262 10.38 3.24 18.51
N GLY A 263 10.08 2.53 17.42
CA GLY A 263 9.11 1.44 17.41
C GLY A 263 9.50 0.30 18.36
N LEU A 264 10.79 -0.09 18.36
CA LEU A 264 11.31 -1.05 19.34
C LEU A 264 11.23 -0.48 20.77
N GLY A 265 11.61 0.79 20.94
CA GLY A 265 11.51 1.49 22.22
C GLY A 265 10.09 1.54 22.77
N TYR A 266 9.10 1.80 21.91
CA TYR A 266 7.68 1.81 22.24
C TYR A 266 7.20 0.45 22.72
N VAL A 267 7.49 -0.63 21.99
CA VAL A 267 7.06 -1.99 22.38
C VAL A 267 7.72 -2.42 23.70
N ALA A 268 8.99 -2.10 23.90
CA ALA A 268 9.70 -2.39 25.15
C ALA A 268 9.13 -1.60 26.34
N ALA A 269 8.95 -0.29 26.17
CA ALA A 269 8.36 0.58 27.20
C ALA A 269 6.93 0.16 27.56
N LEU A 270 6.11 -0.12 26.55
CA LEU A 270 4.75 -0.62 26.75
C LEU A 270 4.76 -1.98 27.45
N GLY A 271 5.67 -2.88 27.07
CA GLY A 271 5.85 -4.19 27.71
C GLY A 271 6.13 -4.10 29.21
N VAL A 272 7.00 -3.17 29.61
CA VAL A 272 7.27 -2.89 31.04
C VAL A 272 6.03 -2.31 31.72
N HIS A 273 5.35 -1.35 31.08
CA HIS A 273 4.19 -0.67 31.64
C HIS A 273 3.00 -1.61 31.90
N VAL A 274 2.78 -2.59 31.01
CA VAL A 274 1.64 -3.51 31.09
C VAL A 274 1.95 -4.84 31.79
N TYR A 275 3.19 -5.03 32.25
CA TYR A 275 3.61 -6.28 32.90
C TYR A 275 2.82 -6.53 34.19
N ASP A 276 2.27 -7.73 34.33
CA ASP A 276 1.43 -8.15 35.47
C ASP A 276 0.16 -7.30 35.66
N GLN A 277 -0.28 -6.60 34.59
CA GLN A 277 -1.51 -5.81 34.58
C GLN A 277 -2.54 -6.47 33.67
N LEU A 278 -3.61 -7.04 34.25
CA LEU A 278 -4.78 -7.55 33.51
C LEU A 278 -4.43 -8.46 32.32
N ASP A 279 -3.36 -9.27 32.47
CA ASP A 279 -2.83 -10.16 31.44
C ASP A 279 -2.52 -9.51 30.08
N GLN A 280 -2.33 -8.18 30.08
CA GLN A 280 -2.05 -7.40 28.87
C GLN A 280 -0.68 -7.73 28.26
N GLN A 281 0.23 -8.32 29.03
CA GLN A 281 1.51 -8.83 28.54
C GLN A 281 1.32 -9.85 27.40
N HIS A 282 0.18 -10.56 27.32
CA HIS A 282 -0.08 -11.48 26.22
C HIS A 282 -0.14 -10.80 24.85
N TYR A 283 -0.63 -9.55 24.77
CA TYR A 283 -0.59 -8.79 23.50
C TYR A 283 0.84 -8.44 23.09
N ILE A 284 1.72 -8.19 24.06
CA ILE A 284 3.13 -7.90 23.80
C ILE A 284 3.85 -9.17 23.34
N TRP A 285 3.60 -10.31 23.98
CA TRP A 285 4.11 -11.61 23.53
C TRP A 285 3.59 -11.98 22.14
N ALA A 286 2.30 -11.73 21.85
CA ALA A 286 1.74 -11.91 20.52
C ALA A 286 2.42 -10.99 19.48
N THR A 287 2.68 -9.74 19.84
CA THR A 287 3.42 -8.79 18.99
C THR A 287 4.83 -9.30 18.70
N ALA A 288 5.55 -9.76 19.71
CA ALA A 288 6.89 -10.33 19.57
C ALA A 288 6.87 -11.60 18.71
N ALA A 289 5.89 -12.48 18.91
CA ALA A 289 5.71 -13.71 18.13
C ALA A 289 5.42 -13.40 16.65
N ILE A 290 4.53 -12.46 16.35
CA ILE A 290 4.25 -12.01 14.98
C ILE A 290 5.52 -11.46 14.34
N TRP A 291 6.22 -10.56 15.02
CA TRP A 291 7.45 -9.96 14.50
C TRP A 291 8.54 -11.00 14.24
N ALA A 292 8.77 -11.91 15.20
CA ALA A 292 9.73 -13.01 15.05
C ALA A 292 9.32 -13.94 13.89
N ALA A 293 8.04 -14.28 13.76
CA ALA A 293 7.54 -15.09 12.65
C ALA A 293 7.78 -14.42 11.29
N GLN A 294 7.65 -13.09 11.19
CA GLN A 294 7.96 -12.36 9.95
C GLN A 294 9.44 -12.47 9.57
N TRP A 295 10.34 -12.35 10.56
CA TRP A 295 11.78 -12.53 10.34
C TRP A 295 12.14 -13.97 9.98
N VAL A 296 11.60 -14.95 10.71
CA VAL A 296 11.81 -16.37 10.42
C VAL A 296 11.27 -16.71 9.03
N CYS A 297 10.06 -16.30 8.67
CA CYS A 297 9.52 -16.51 7.32
C CYS A 297 10.40 -15.85 6.26
N ARG A 298 10.85 -14.61 6.48
CA ARG A 298 11.69 -13.90 5.51
C ARG A 298 13.07 -14.53 5.35
N VAL A 299 13.73 -14.91 6.43
CA VAL A 299 15.05 -15.52 6.40
C VAL A 299 14.95 -16.97 5.97
N VAL A 300 14.10 -17.78 6.59
CA VAL A 300 14.04 -19.22 6.39
C VAL A 300 13.35 -19.61 5.08
N LEU A 301 12.15 -19.10 4.80
CA LEU A 301 11.41 -19.51 3.59
C LEU A 301 12.05 -18.94 2.32
N LYS A 302 12.58 -17.71 2.36
CA LYS A 302 13.26 -17.15 1.17
C LYS A 302 14.67 -17.70 0.99
N THR A 303 15.39 -18.05 2.06
CA THR A 303 16.79 -18.51 1.95
C THR A 303 16.92 -20.02 1.79
N PHE A 304 16.19 -20.81 2.58
CA PHE A 304 16.36 -22.27 2.60
C PHE A 304 15.35 -23.01 1.74
N CYS A 305 14.09 -22.57 1.66
CA CYS A 305 13.04 -23.25 0.89
C CYS A 305 13.04 -22.91 -0.61
N ARG A 306 13.92 -22.00 -1.06
CA ARG A 306 14.10 -21.63 -2.47
C ARG A 306 15.59 -21.68 -2.85
N PRO A 307 16.16 -22.88 -3.10
CA PRO A 307 17.56 -23.01 -3.48
C PRO A 307 17.85 -22.16 -4.72
N GLY A 308 18.79 -21.22 -4.59
CA GLY A 308 19.12 -20.23 -5.63
C GLY A 308 18.66 -18.79 -5.33
N SER A 309 17.68 -18.60 -4.43
CA SER A 309 17.08 -17.32 -4.03
C SER A 309 17.55 -16.78 -2.67
N GLY A 310 18.70 -17.24 -2.17
CA GLY A 310 19.23 -16.90 -0.85
C GLY A 310 19.15 -15.40 -0.54
N PHE A 311 18.52 -15.01 0.57
CA PHE A 311 18.34 -13.60 0.96
C PHE A 311 19.68 -12.86 1.12
N PHE A 312 20.73 -13.56 1.54
CA PHE A 312 22.09 -13.04 1.68
C PHE A 312 23.01 -13.35 0.49
N ARG A 313 22.46 -13.90 -0.61
CA ARG A 313 23.27 -14.22 -1.79
C ARG A 313 23.62 -12.94 -2.52
N LEU A 314 24.92 -12.66 -2.60
CA LEU A 314 25.46 -11.62 -3.45
C LEU A 314 25.30 -12.02 -4.92
N ARG A 315 24.83 -11.08 -5.73
CA ARG A 315 24.72 -11.21 -7.18
C ARG A 315 25.51 -10.12 -7.86
N GLU A 316 26.07 -10.42 -9.01
CA GLU A 316 26.65 -9.41 -9.88
C GLU A 316 25.52 -8.75 -10.67
N ALA A 317 25.49 -7.43 -10.62
CA ALA A 317 24.57 -6.60 -11.37
C ALA A 317 25.39 -5.72 -12.32
N GLU A 318 25.05 -5.80 -13.59
CA GLU A 318 25.63 -4.94 -14.61
C GLU A 318 24.75 -3.70 -14.77
N ILE A 319 25.36 -2.54 -14.57
CA ILE A 319 24.72 -1.23 -14.67
C ILE A 319 25.14 -0.62 -16.00
N ARG A 320 24.18 -0.32 -16.87
CA ARG A 320 24.43 0.25 -18.21
C ARG A 320 23.64 1.52 -18.42
N ARG A 321 24.21 2.46 -19.17
CA ARG A 321 23.46 3.65 -19.60
C ARG A 321 22.49 3.27 -20.72
N LEU A 322 21.21 3.63 -20.57
CA LEU A 322 20.15 3.32 -21.55
C LEU A 322 19.74 4.55 -22.38
N GLY A 323 19.84 5.75 -21.80
CA GLY A 323 19.50 6.99 -22.48
C GLY A 323 20.00 8.24 -21.76
N GLU A 324 19.40 9.38 -22.07
CA GLU A 324 19.64 10.63 -21.34
C GLU A 324 18.93 10.57 -19.98
N ASN A 325 19.71 10.58 -18.91
CA ASN A 325 19.21 10.52 -17.52
C ASN A 325 18.40 9.25 -17.22
N VAL A 326 18.79 8.11 -17.81
CA VAL A 326 18.25 6.77 -17.48
C VAL A 326 19.34 5.71 -17.57
N PHE A 327 19.34 4.79 -16.62
CA PHE A 327 20.21 3.62 -16.62
C PHE A 327 19.44 2.34 -16.36
N GLU A 328 19.98 1.26 -16.87
CA GLU A 328 19.50 -0.09 -16.67
C GLU A 328 20.38 -0.79 -15.63
N VAL A 329 19.75 -1.51 -14.71
CA VAL A 329 20.41 -2.51 -13.87
C VAL A 329 19.94 -3.87 -14.30
N SER A 330 20.87 -4.71 -14.72
CA SER A 330 20.60 -6.07 -15.16
C SER A 330 21.29 -7.08 -14.27
N ILE A 331 20.57 -8.14 -13.91
CA ILE A 331 21.08 -9.23 -13.09
C ILE A 331 20.84 -10.53 -13.85
N ASP A 332 21.93 -11.20 -14.21
CA ASP A 332 21.88 -12.47 -14.92
C ASP A 332 21.88 -13.67 -13.93
N SER A 333 21.61 -14.87 -14.45
CA SER A 333 21.74 -16.14 -13.72
C SER A 333 20.83 -16.31 -12.49
N ILE A 334 19.51 -16.16 -12.70
CA ILE A 334 18.54 -16.16 -11.60
C ILE A 334 17.72 -17.46 -11.54
N LYS A 335 18.42 -18.59 -11.66
CA LYS A 335 17.81 -19.93 -11.51
C LYS A 335 17.11 -20.06 -10.15
N GLY A 336 15.83 -20.42 -10.18
CA GLY A 336 15.00 -20.64 -8.98
C GLY A 336 14.26 -19.40 -8.44
N PHE A 337 14.38 -18.24 -9.09
CA PHE A 337 13.61 -17.04 -8.74
C PHE A 337 12.41 -16.91 -9.69
N SER A 338 11.22 -16.72 -9.13
CA SER A 338 9.99 -16.59 -9.91
C SER A 338 9.26 -15.34 -9.46
N TRP A 339 8.83 -14.52 -10.41
CA TRP A 339 8.06 -13.30 -10.18
C TRP A 339 6.85 -13.26 -11.11
N ARG A 340 5.92 -12.36 -10.81
CA ARG A 340 4.73 -12.05 -11.62
C ARG A 340 4.84 -10.64 -12.20
N PRO A 341 4.08 -10.32 -13.27
CA PRO A 341 3.99 -8.96 -13.78
C PRO A 341 3.61 -7.94 -12.70
N GLY A 342 4.25 -6.77 -12.75
CA GLY A 342 4.03 -5.67 -11.81
C GLY A 342 4.66 -5.82 -10.43
N GLN A 343 5.46 -6.87 -10.19
CA GLN A 343 6.21 -7.03 -8.96
C GLN A 343 7.52 -6.23 -8.98
N HIS A 344 8.02 -5.88 -7.80
CA HIS A 344 9.27 -5.18 -7.59
C HIS A 344 10.21 -5.92 -6.64
N CYS A 345 11.48 -5.56 -6.70
CA CYS A 345 12.50 -6.05 -5.79
C CYS A 345 13.19 -4.89 -5.09
N PHE A 346 13.61 -5.12 -3.86
CA PHE A 346 14.53 -4.25 -3.17
C PHE A 346 15.96 -4.62 -3.54
N ILE A 347 16.71 -3.66 -4.05
CA ILE A 347 18.12 -3.82 -4.39
C ILE A 347 18.95 -3.03 -3.38
N ARG A 348 19.98 -3.69 -2.85
CA ARG A 348 21.01 -3.05 -2.03
C ARG A 348 22.35 -3.19 -2.71
N PHE A 349 23.02 -2.07 -2.96
CA PHE A 349 24.35 -2.01 -3.56
C PHE A 349 25.42 -2.11 -2.47
N VAL A 350 26.32 -3.08 -2.59
CA VAL A 350 27.39 -3.32 -1.60
C VAL A 350 28.42 -2.18 -1.64
N ASN A 351 28.98 -1.81 -0.48
CA ASN A 351 30.03 -0.79 -0.31
C ASN A 351 29.65 0.67 -0.67
N ARG A 352 28.35 1.00 -0.73
CA ARG A 352 27.88 2.39 -0.90
C ARG A 352 27.20 2.91 0.37
N ARG A 353 25.96 2.45 0.61
CA ARG A 353 25.17 2.80 1.79
C ARG A 353 24.61 1.51 2.41
N ILE A 354 25.18 1.10 3.54
CA ILE A 354 25.01 -0.26 4.09
C ILE A 354 23.55 -0.55 4.51
N LEU A 355 22.83 0.48 4.97
CA LEU A 355 21.45 0.33 5.46
C LEU A 355 20.40 0.54 4.38
N ASP A 356 20.76 1.18 3.27
CA ASP A 356 19.80 1.56 2.24
C ASP A 356 19.39 0.37 1.38
N SER A 357 18.13 0.39 0.98
CA SER A 357 17.52 -0.67 0.19
C SER A 357 16.37 -0.05 -0.58
N HIS A 358 16.54 0.06 -1.90
CA HIS A 358 15.60 0.78 -2.74
C HIS A 358 14.77 -0.20 -3.56
N PRO A 359 13.44 -0.01 -3.58
CA PRO A 359 12.53 -0.79 -4.42
C PRO A 359 12.61 -0.35 -5.90
N PHE A 360 12.75 -1.33 -6.79
CA PHE A 360 12.72 -1.16 -8.23
C PHE A 360 11.81 -2.19 -8.88
N SER A 361 10.94 -1.74 -9.79
CA SER A 361 10.01 -2.60 -10.54
C SER A 361 10.74 -3.47 -11.54
N ILE A 362 10.36 -4.75 -11.60
CA ILE A 362 10.93 -5.71 -12.54
C ILE A 362 10.33 -5.45 -13.92
N ALA A 363 11.15 -5.18 -14.93
CA ALA A 363 10.71 -4.89 -16.30
C ALA A 363 10.61 -6.14 -17.21
N THR A 364 11.07 -7.30 -16.75
CA THR A 364 11.08 -8.57 -17.51
C THR A 364 9.99 -9.54 -17.10
N VAL A 365 9.77 -10.58 -17.92
CA VAL A 365 8.97 -11.75 -17.58
C VAL A 365 9.87 -12.92 -17.19
N LYS A 366 9.29 -13.92 -16.50
CA LYS A 366 10.04 -15.06 -15.96
C LYS A 366 10.88 -15.81 -17.00
N GLU A 367 10.38 -15.92 -18.23
CA GLU A 367 10.99 -16.69 -19.31
C GLU A 367 12.36 -16.16 -19.74
N ASP A 368 12.67 -14.91 -19.42
CA ASP A 368 13.91 -14.26 -19.83
C ASP A 368 15.12 -14.69 -18.95
N ASP A 369 14.89 -15.40 -17.83
CA ASP A 369 15.89 -15.83 -16.82
C ASP A 369 16.85 -14.70 -16.32
N LYS A 370 16.45 -13.45 -16.60
CA LYS A 370 17.17 -12.20 -16.37
C LYS A 370 16.25 -11.18 -15.73
N LEU A 371 16.73 -10.51 -14.68
CA LEU A 371 16.02 -9.37 -14.11
C LEU A 371 16.56 -8.07 -14.71
N ARG A 372 15.65 -7.28 -15.28
CA ARG A 372 15.92 -5.95 -15.82
C ARG A 372 15.20 -4.91 -14.99
N PHE A 373 15.90 -3.86 -14.60
CA PHE A 373 15.35 -2.70 -13.90
C PHE A 373 15.72 -1.43 -14.67
N ILE A 374 14.74 -0.63 -15.06
CA ILE A 374 14.97 0.67 -15.70
C ILE A 374 14.80 1.75 -14.65
N ILE A 375 15.86 2.52 -14.40
CA ILE A 375 15.94 3.46 -13.29
C ILE A 375 16.18 4.86 -13.81
N VAL A 376 15.27 5.77 -13.45
CA VAL A 376 15.45 7.21 -13.64
C VAL A 376 16.14 7.75 -12.39
N PRO A 377 17.33 8.37 -12.51
CA PRO A 377 18.06 8.94 -11.38
C PRO A 377 17.22 10.02 -10.67
N LYS A 378 17.07 9.84 -9.36
CA LYS A 378 16.62 10.86 -8.41
C LYS A 378 17.79 11.25 -7.52
N GLU A 379 17.54 11.99 -6.45
CA GLU A 379 18.56 12.39 -5.47
C GLU A 379 19.18 11.19 -4.73
N GLY A 380 20.34 11.41 -4.08
CA GLY A 380 21.03 10.38 -3.31
C GLY A 380 21.63 9.25 -4.14
N LEU A 381 21.45 8.00 -3.71
CA LEU A 381 22.12 6.81 -4.27
C LEU A 381 21.96 6.67 -5.79
N THR A 382 20.77 6.90 -6.34
CA THR A 382 20.55 6.73 -7.78
C THR A 382 21.28 7.77 -8.63
N ARG A 383 21.49 8.99 -8.10
CA ARG A 383 22.30 10.02 -8.77
C ARG A 383 23.76 9.64 -8.73
N GLU A 384 24.23 9.17 -7.58
CA GLU A 384 25.61 8.71 -7.39
C GLU A 384 25.93 7.57 -8.38
N LEU A 385 25.04 6.57 -8.51
CA LEU A 385 25.19 5.47 -9.46
C LEU A 385 25.19 5.95 -10.91
N TYR A 386 24.32 6.89 -11.28
CA TYR A 386 24.29 7.43 -12.64
C TYR A 386 25.53 8.26 -12.97
N ALA A 387 26.07 9.02 -12.01
CA ALA A 387 27.30 9.81 -12.20
C ALA A 387 28.54 8.92 -12.43
N GLU A 388 28.55 7.68 -11.91
CA GLU A 388 29.62 6.72 -12.24
C GLU A 388 29.58 6.32 -13.73
N LEU A 389 28.40 6.26 -14.33
CA LEU A 389 28.20 5.92 -15.75
C LEU A 389 28.54 7.08 -16.70
N GLU A 390 28.85 8.27 -16.19
CA GLU A 390 29.40 9.35 -17.01
C GLU A 390 30.83 9.06 -17.45
N ARG A 391 31.56 8.22 -16.69
CA ARG A 391 32.96 7.86 -16.96
C ARG A 391 33.12 6.52 -17.67
N GLU A 392 32.20 5.59 -17.43
CA GLU A 392 32.24 4.22 -17.96
C GLU A 392 30.87 3.85 -18.57
N VAL A 393 30.87 3.20 -19.73
CA VAL A 393 29.63 2.80 -20.44
C VAL A 393 28.83 1.75 -19.65
N ALA A 394 29.52 0.89 -18.92
CA ALA A 394 28.94 -0.15 -18.07
C ALA A 394 29.81 -0.38 -16.83
N VAL A 395 29.17 -0.57 -15.67
CA VAL A 395 29.85 -0.84 -14.40
C VAL A 395 29.23 -2.09 -13.77
N THR A 396 30.06 -3.02 -13.33
CA THR A 396 29.60 -4.19 -12.57
C THR A 396 29.67 -3.93 -11.07
N LYS A 397 28.58 -4.17 -10.34
CA LYS A 397 28.49 -4.05 -8.88
C LYS A 397 27.94 -5.32 -8.26
N ARG A 398 28.30 -5.57 -7.01
CA ARG A 398 27.66 -6.61 -6.20
C ARG A 398 26.42 -6.05 -5.52
N VAL A 399 25.31 -6.78 -5.62
CA VAL A 399 24.03 -6.40 -5.03
C VAL A 399 23.42 -7.53 -4.21
N LEU A 400 22.63 -7.15 -3.21
CA LEU A 400 21.69 -8.03 -2.53
C LEU A 400 20.29 -7.75 -3.07
N LEU A 401 19.59 -8.83 -3.42
CA LEU A 401 18.25 -8.77 -3.99
C LEU A 401 17.25 -9.32 -2.97
N ASP A 402 16.26 -8.52 -2.59
CA ASP A 402 15.15 -8.96 -1.75
C ASP A 402 13.82 -8.75 -2.47
N GLY A 403 13.16 -9.85 -2.82
CA GLY A 403 11.90 -9.83 -3.56
C GLY A 403 11.47 -11.25 -3.94
N PRO A 404 10.52 -11.37 -4.88
CA PRO A 404 9.69 -10.27 -5.39
C PRO A 404 8.62 -9.84 -4.37
N TYR A 405 8.13 -8.61 -4.51
CA TYR A 405 7.03 -8.06 -3.73
C TYR A 405 6.02 -7.33 -4.63
N GLY A 406 4.87 -6.96 -4.08
CA GLY A 406 3.87 -6.19 -4.82
C GLY A 406 3.15 -6.99 -5.91
N GLY A 407 2.70 -6.26 -6.93
CA GLY A 407 1.90 -6.78 -8.05
C GLY A 407 0.42 -6.97 -7.71
N THR A 408 -0.35 -7.41 -8.70
CA THR A 408 -1.76 -7.73 -8.50
C THR A 408 -1.96 -9.19 -8.08
N PHE A 409 -2.89 -9.43 -7.17
CA PHE A 409 -3.30 -10.78 -6.80
C PHE A 409 -4.28 -11.41 -7.80
N ARG A 410 -4.92 -10.57 -8.63
CA ARG A 410 -5.82 -11.02 -9.70
C ARG A 410 -5.02 -11.68 -10.81
N ASN A 411 -5.59 -12.66 -11.49
CA ASN A 411 -4.92 -13.21 -12.67
C ASN A 411 -5.19 -12.29 -13.87
N HIS A 412 -4.18 -11.59 -14.37
CA HIS A 412 -4.31 -10.66 -15.49
C HIS A 412 -4.73 -11.34 -16.79
N LEU A 413 -4.49 -12.64 -16.93
CA LEU A 413 -4.91 -13.46 -18.08
C LEU A 413 -6.41 -13.75 -18.11
N ALA A 414 -7.15 -13.43 -17.04
CA ALA A 414 -8.58 -13.69 -16.90
C ALA A 414 -9.47 -12.52 -17.39
N PHE A 415 -8.90 -11.53 -18.07
CA PHE A 415 -9.58 -10.33 -18.54
C PHE A 415 -9.64 -10.28 -20.07
N ASP A 416 -10.78 -9.85 -20.62
CA ASP A 416 -11.01 -9.79 -22.07
C ASP A 416 -10.38 -8.55 -22.71
N SER A 417 -10.41 -7.42 -21.99
CA SER A 417 -9.77 -6.16 -22.39
C SER A 417 -8.78 -5.71 -21.31
N VAL A 418 -7.58 -5.33 -21.72
CA VAL A 418 -6.55 -4.83 -20.80
C VAL A 418 -6.02 -3.49 -21.29
N LEU A 419 -6.17 -2.44 -20.47
CA LEU A 419 -5.52 -1.15 -20.65
C LEU A 419 -4.26 -1.08 -19.77
N LEU A 420 -3.13 -0.85 -20.41
CA LEU A 420 -1.82 -0.68 -19.80
C LEU A 420 -1.39 0.77 -19.99
N MET A 421 -1.50 1.58 -18.92
CA MET A 421 -1.21 3.01 -18.97
C MET A 421 0.03 3.35 -18.16
N ALA A 422 1.02 3.98 -18.79
CA ALA A 422 2.26 4.36 -18.14
C ALA A 422 2.66 5.81 -18.42
N THR A 423 3.36 6.44 -17.48
CA THR A 423 4.13 7.66 -17.75
C THR A 423 5.60 7.50 -17.35
N GLY A 424 6.54 7.87 -18.21
CA GLY A 424 7.98 7.77 -17.95
C GLY A 424 8.39 6.37 -17.50
N SER A 425 9.16 6.26 -16.42
CA SER A 425 9.63 4.98 -15.85
C SER A 425 8.51 4.07 -15.32
N GLY A 426 7.27 4.55 -15.21
CA GLY A 426 6.12 3.74 -14.85
C GLY A 426 5.89 2.56 -15.81
N VAL A 427 6.47 2.62 -17.02
CA VAL A 427 6.44 1.55 -18.02
C VAL A 427 7.05 0.24 -17.53
N THR A 428 7.98 0.30 -16.57
CA THR A 428 8.57 -0.89 -15.94
C THR A 428 7.55 -1.79 -15.25
N VAL A 429 6.39 -1.25 -14.85
CA VAL A 429 5.29 -2.03 -14.26
C VAL A 429 4.38 -2.60 -15.33
N THR A 430 4.06 -1.83 -16.37
CA THR A 430 3.11 -2.22 -17.42
C THR A 430 3.70 -3.15 -18.46
N LEU A 431 4.99 -3.00 -18.78
CA LEU A 431 5.69 -3.81 -19.78
C LEU A 431 5.64 -5.32 -19.48
N PRO A 432 5.91 -5.80 -18.25
CA PRO A 432 5.74 -7.22 -17.91
C PRO A 432 4.32 -7.74 -18.14
N TYR A 433 3.28 -6.91 -17.94
CA TYR A 433 1.90 -7.32 -18.22
C TYR A 433 1.70 -7.47 -19.73
N LEU A 434 2.22 -6.54 -20.53
CA LEU A 434 2.17 -6.63 -21.99
C LEU A 434 2.84 -7.93 -22.46
N LEU A 435 4.10 -8.13 -22.07
CA LEU A 435 4.88 -9.31 -22.48
C LEU A 435 4.20 -10.62 -22.05
N SER A 436 3.69 -10.70 -20.82
CA SER A 436 2.99 -11.91 -20.36
C SER A 436 1.66 -12.15 -21.11
N LEU A 437 0.89 -11.10 -21.42
CA LEU A 437 -0.35 -11.24 -22.18
C LEU A 437 -0.12 -11.71 -23.63
N VAL A 438 1.03 -11.36 -24.20
CA VAL A 438 1.40 -11.72 -25.57
C VAL A 438 2.02 -13.11 -25.64
N LYS A 439 2.90 -13.47 -24.70
CA LYS A 439 3.59 -14.76 -24.67
C LYS A 439 2.70 -15.92 -24.20
N GLU A 440 1.73 -15.68 -23.31
CA GLU A 440 0.91 -16.75 -22.73
C GLU A 440 -0.28 -17.19 -23.61
N THR A 441 -0.22 -18.42 -24.09
CA THR A 441 -1.27 -19.04 -24.93
C THR A 441 -2.62 -19.24 -24.25
N LYS A 442 -2.65 -19.24 -22.91
CA LYS A 442 -3.87 -19.43 -22.10
C LYS A 442 -4.66 -18.14 -21.86
N SER A 443 -4.17 -17.01 -22.35
CA SER A 443 -4.83 -15.71 -22.16
C SER A 443 -6.19 -15.67 -22.86
N VAL A 444 -7.24 -15.23 -22.13
CA VAL A 444 -8.56 -14.99 -22.74
C VAL A 444 -8.67 -13.60 -23.39
N THR A 445 -7.61 -12.80 -23.26
CA THR A 445 -7.57 -11.41 -23.69
C THR A 445 -7.72 -11.28 -25.20
N ARG A 446 -8.64 -10.39 -25.59
CA ARG A 446 -9.02 -10.10 -26.97
C ARG A 446 -8.40 -8.79 -27.45
N VAL A 447 -8.28 -7.81 -26.55
CA VAL A 447 -7.75 -6.48 -26.83
C VAL A 447 -6.75 -6.09 -25.76
N ILE A 448 -5.56 -5.69 -26.19
CA ILE A 448 -4.51 -5.12 -25.35
C ILE A 448 -4.31 -3.69 -25.85
N ASP A 449 -4.58 -2.72 -24.97
CA ASP A 449 -4.38 -1.30 -25.24
C ASP A 449 -3.21 -0.79 -24.41
N PHE A 450 -2.09 -0.48 -25.05
CA PHE A 450 -0.88 0.00 -24.40
C PHE A 450 -0.71 1.49 -24.70
N ARG A 451 -0.85 2.32 -23.66
CA ARG A 451 -0.73 3.77 -23.72
C ARG A 451 0.45 4.23 -22.89
N TRP A 452 1.44 4.85 -23.51
CA TRP A 452 2.64 5.31 -22.81
C TRP A 452 2.94 6.79 -23.09
N ILE A 453 3.07 7.56 -22.02
CA ILE A 453 3.38 8.99 -22.08
C ILE A 453 4.85 9.18 -21.69
N VAL A 454 5.67 9.65 -22.62
CA VAL A 454 7.10 9.92 -22.44
C VAL A 454 7.38 11.41 -22.57
N ARG A 455 8.55 11.84 -22.08
CA ARG A 455 8.97 13.24 -22.22
C ARG A 455 9.59 13.46 -23.58
N HIS A 456 10.56 12.61 -23.92
CA HIS A 456 11.32 12.70 -25.17
C HIS A 456 11.06 11.48 -26.04
N GLU A 457 11.19 11.64 -27.35
CA GLU A 457 11.07 10.52 -28.30
C GLU A 457 12.18 9.47 -28.08
N SER A 458 13.36 9.90 -27.65
CA SER A 458 14.48 9.02 -27.28
C SER A 458 14.14 8.05 -26.15
N ASP A 459 13.17 8.38 -25.28
CA ASP A 459 12.73 7.51 -24.19
C ASP A 459 12.09 6.22 -24.73
N ILE A 460 11.51 6.26 -25.93
CA ILE A 460 10.93 5.08 -26.59
C ILE A 460 11.98 3.98 -26.78
N GLY A 461 13.25 4.39 -26.96
CA GLY A 461 14.39 3.50 -27.07
C GLY A 461 14.60 2.57 -25.87
N TRP A 462 14.05 2.89 -24.70
CA TRP A 462 14.24 2.06 -23.49
C TRP A 462 13.70 0.63 -23.65
N ILE A 463 12.60 0.48 -24.40
CA ILE A 463 11.85 -0.77 -24.51
C ILE A 463 11.45 -1.09 -25.97
N LYS A 464 12.10 -0.44 -26.94
CA LYS A 464 11.78 -0.55 -28.37
C LYS A 464 11.82 -2.00 -28.86
N TYR A 465 12.80 -2.77 -28.39
CA TYR A 465 12.93 -4.18 -28.73
C TYR A 465 11.71 -4.99 -28.28
N GLU A 466 11.30 -4.81 -27.01
CA GLU A 466 10.17 -5.50 -26.42
C GLU A 466 8.83 -5.11 -27.05
N LEU A 467 8.68 -3.85 -27.46
CA LEU A 467 7.48 -3.40 -28.19
C LEU A 467 7.38 -4.07 -29.56
N ASN A 468 8.49 -4.22 -30.27
CA ASN A 468 8.52 -4.88 -31.59
C ASN A 468 8.20 -6.38 -31.46
N GLU A 469 8.82 -7.06 -30.49
CA GLU A 469 8.51 -8.47 -30.20
C GLU A 469 7.03 -8.65 -29.86
N ALA A 470 6.46 -7.73 -29.07
CA ALA A 470 5.04 -7.77 -28.70
C ALA A 470 4.10 -7.54 -29.91
N LEU A 471 4.44 -6.63 -30.82
CA LEU A 471 3.66 -6.38 -32.04
C LEU A 471 3.65 -7.59 -32.97
N GLU A 472 4.82 -8.19 -33.19
CA GLU A 472 4.97 -9.38 -34.03
C GLU A 472 4.15 -10.56 -33.50
N ALA A 473 4.15 -10.78 -32.18
CA ALA A 473 3.46 -11.90 -31.57
C ALA A 473 1.94 -11.67 -31.37
N ALA A 474 1.50 -10.45 -31.04
CA ALA A 474 0.10 -10.17 -30.74
C ALA A 474 -0.77 -9.89 -31.97
N GLY A 475 -0.15 -9.42 -33.06
CA GLY A 475 -0.85 -8.97 -34.27
C GLY A 475 -1.94 -7.94 -33.96
N LYS A 476 -3.13 -8.10 -34.55
CA LYS A 476 -4.25 -7.13 -34.42
C LYS A 476 -4.86 -7.01 -33.02
N LYS A 477 -4.46 -7.84 -32.05
CA LYS A 477 -4.97 -7.76 -30.67
C LYS A 477 -4.34 -6.60 -29.89
N LEU A 478 -3.15 -6.16 -30.29
CA LEU A 478 -2.38 -5.13 -29.60
C LEU A 478 -2.52 -3.79 -30.32
N ARG A 479 -2.83 -2.75 -29.54
CA ARG A 479 -2.80 -1.35 -29.96
C ARG A 479 -1.80 -0.61 -29.10
N ILE A 480 -0.81 0.01 -29.73
CA ILE A 480 0.22 0.79 -29.04
C ILE A 480 0.03 2.26 -29.41
N HIS A 481 -0.20 3.11 -28.42
CA HIS A 481 -0.16 4.57 -28.63
C HIS A 481 0.84 5.19 -27.66
N ILE A 482 1.82 5.90 -28.21
CA ILE A 482 2.85 6.61 -27.46
C ILE A 482 2.63 8.11 -27.62
N TYR A 483 2.68 8.83 -26.51
CA TYR A 483 2.57 10.29 -26.48
C TYR A 483 3.90 10.90 -26.06
N VAL A 484 4.45 11.79 -26.88
CA VAL A 484 5.71 12.51 -26.61
C VAL A 484 5.37 13.93 -26.18
N ALA A 485 5.61 14.25 -24.90
CA ALA A 485 5.07 15.46 -24.28
C ALA A 485 5.88 16.75 -24.52
N GLU A 486 7.19 16.67 -24.80
CA GLU A 486 8.11 17.84 -24.81
C GLU A 486 8.46 18.37 -26.20
N GLU A 487 8.14 17.65 -27.29
CA GLU A 487 8.37 18.17 -28.65
C GLU A 487 7.24 19.13 -29.08
N ASP A 488 7.64 20.29 -29.62
CA ASP A 488 6.77 21.41 -29.99
C ASP A 488 5.51 21.02 -30.76
N ALA A 489 4.42 21.75 -30.49
CA ALA A 489 3.17 21.72 -31.25
C ALA A 489 3.33 22.02 -32.75
N SER A 490 4.52 22.42 -33.22
CA SER A 490 4.85 22.61 -34.64
C SER A 490 4.98 21.30 -35.43
N LYS A 491 5.23 20.16 -34.76
CA LYS A 491 5.19 18.80 -35.35
C LYS A 491 3.86 18.07 -35.13
N ALA A 492 2.85 18.72 -34.56
CA ALA A 492 1.53 18.14 -34.30
C ALA A 492 0.71 17.98 -35.60
N LYS A 493 1.18 17.12 -36.51
CA LYS A 493 0.37 16.50 -37.55
C LYS A 493 0.44 15.00 -37.30
N THR A 494 -0.70 14.37 -37.12
CA THR A 494 -0.84 12.92 -37.23
C THR A 494 -0.27 12.52 -38.59
N THR A 495 0.88 11.86 -38.63
CA THR A 495 1.46 11.34 -39.87
C THR A 495 0.55 10.26 -40.42
N THR A 496 -0.37 10.70 -41.27
CA THR A 496 -1.19 9.90 -42.17
C THR A 496 -1.03 10.55 -43.54
N GLU A 497 0.16 10.46 -44.13
CA GLU A 497 0.38 10.94 -45.49
C GLU A 497 -0.02 9.84 -46.49
N LYS A 498 -1.10 10.12 -47.23
CA LYS A 498 -1.39 9.52 -48.52
C LYS A 498 -0.93 10.51 -49.60
N ASP A 499 -0.14 10.01 -50.53
CA ASP A 499 0.49 10.71 -51.66
C ASP A 499 -0.38 11.66 -52.49
N SER A 500 0.23 12.74 -52.99
CA SER A 500 0.10 13.11 -54.41
C SER A 500 1.31 13.92 -54.96
N TRP A 501 2.23 13.19 -55.59
CA TRP A 501 2.88 13.44 -56.88
C TRP A 501 3.58 14.80 -57.20
N SER A 502 4.93 14.82 -57.24
CA SER A 502 5.70 14.97 -58.50
C SER A 502 7.24 14.86 -58.31
N GLY A 503 7.80 13.85 -58.98
CA GLY A 503 9.16 13.67 -59.53
C GLY A 503 10.42 14.25 -58.87
N LYS A 504 11.27 13.37 -58.30
CA LYS A 504 12.54 12.92 -58.91
C LYS A 504 13.25 11.85 -58.04
N GLU A 505 13.93 10.94 -58.74
CA GLU A 505 14.53 9.69 -58.24
C GLU A 505 15.74 9.83 -57.28
N LYS A 506 15.83 8.82 -56.40
CA LYS A 506 17.00 8.05 -55.91
C LYS A 506 18.03 8.74 -54.98
N SER A 507 18.06 8.29 -53.72
CA SER A 507 19.04 7.27 -53.26
C SER A 507 18.91 6.89 -51.77
N LEU A 508 18.72 5.59 -51.53
CA LEU A 508 19.28 4.73 -50.48
C LEU A 508 19.52 5.31 -49.06
N SER A 509 18.54 5.15 -48.18
CA SER A 509 18.67 4.44 -46.89
C SER A 509 17.29 4.34 -46.24
N GLU A 510 16.62 3.19 -46.41
CA GLU A 510 15.37 2.89 -45.71
C GLU A 510 15.68 2.57 -44.24
N THR A 511 15.55 3.57 -43.36
CA THR A 511 15.70 3.42 -41.92
C THR A 511 14.42 2.89 -41.27
N SER A 512 14.61 2.06 -40.24
CA SER A 512 13.65 1.29 -39.43
C SER A 512 12.40 2.00 -38.85
N GLU A 513 12.18 3.28 -39.13
CA GLU A 513 11.09 4.10 -38.58
C GLU A 513 9.78 3.91 -39.35
N ASP A 514 9.83 3.78 -40.69
CA ASP A 514 8.64 3.59 -41.53
C ASP A 514 8.00 2.19 -41.41
N ALA A 515 8.75 1.21 -40.89
CA ALA A 515 8.24 -0.15 -40.66
C ALA A 515 7.31 -0.22 -39.42
N LEU A 516 7.51 0.65 -38.42
CA LEU A 516 6.80 0.63 -37.14
C LEU A 516 5.39 1.23 -37.22
N LEU A 517 5.24 2.28 -38.03
CA LEU A 517 3.96 2.95 -38.25
C LEU A 517 2.95 2.05 -39.02
N ASN A 518 3.46 1.10 -39.81
CA ASN A 518 2.63 0.19 -40.62
C ASN A 518 2.10 -1.04 -39.85
N GLN A 519 2.48 -1.25 -38.57
CA GLN A 519 2.15 -2.47 -37.81
C GLN A 519 1.30 -2.26 -36.53
N GLY A 520 0.74 -1.07 -36.29
CA GLY A 520 -0.19 -0.84 -35.17
C GLY A 520 0.38 -0.07 -33.97
N MET A 521 1.54 0.57 -34.15
CA MET A 521 2.09 1.55 -33.21
C MET A 521 1.87 2.98 -33.73
N GLN A 522 1.20 3.81 -32.93
CA GLN A 522 0.95 5.23 -33.24
C GLN A 522 1.74 6.11 -32.27
N VAL A 523 2.53 7.03 -32.80
CA VAL A 523 3.21 8.08 -32.01
C VAL A 523 2.48 9.39 -32.21
N THR A 524 2.12 10.06 -31.12
CA THR A 524 1.46 11.36 -31.12
C THR A 524 2.30 12.36 -30.33
N TYR A 525 2.57 13.52 -30.92
CA TYR A 525 3.31 14.59 -30.28
C TYR A 525 2.35 15.52 -29.55
N GLY A 526 2.70 15.92 -28.33
CA GLY A 526 1.90 16.74 -27.44
C GLY A 526 1.43 15.98 -26.20
N ARG A 527 1.15 16.75 -25.14
CA ARG A 527 0.65 16.21 -23.88
C ARG A 527 -0.82 15.79 -24.04
N PRO A 528 -1.17 14.52 -23.84
CA PRO A 528 -2.54 14.07 -23.98
C PRO A 528 -3.37 14.46 -22.77
N ASP A 529 -4.68 14.67 -22.97
CA ASP A 529 -5.64 14.60 -21.88
C ASP A 529 -5.92 13.13 -21.54
N VAL A 530 -5.62 12.76 -20.30
CA VAL A 530 -5.86 11.41 -19.78
C VAL A 530 -7.36 11.12 -19.73
N HIS A 531 -8.21 12.13 -19.54
CA HIS A 531 -9.66 11.95 -19.57
C HIS A 531 -10.16 11.47 -20.93
N ASP A 532 -9.62 12.02 -22.01
CA ASP A 532 -9.99 11.63 -23.37
C ASP A 532 -9.55 10.20 -23.69
N ILE A 533 -8.33 9.82 -23.28
CA ILE A 533 -7.84 8.43 -23.42
C ILE A 533 -8.78 7.46 -22.67
N MET A 534 -9.21 7.82 -21.47
CA MET A 534 -10.11 6.99 -20.68
C MET A 534 -11.51 6.95 -21.30
N ALA A 535 -12.02 8.05 -21.86
CA ALA A 535 -13.30 8.07 -22.57
C ALA A 535 -13.26 7.20 -23.84
N GLU A 536 -12.16 7.25 -24.59
CA GLU A 536 -11.91 6.35 -25.73
C GLU A 536 -11.97 4.89 -25.29
N TYR A 537 -11.24 4.53 -24.23
CA TYR A 537 -11.24 3.16 -23.70
C TYR A 537 -12.61 2.72 -23.18
N ARG A 538 -13.39 3.62 -22.57
CA ARG A 538 -14.75 3.34 -22.08
C ARG A 538 -15.67 2.82 -23.19
N SER A 539 -15.54 3.35 -24.40
CA SER A 539 -16.35 2.93 -25.56
C SER A 539 -16.05 1.49 -26.01
N GLY A 540 -14.84 1.01 -25.74
CA GLY A 540 -14.36 -0.32 -26.12
C GLY A 540 -14.39 -1.36 -24.99
N LEU A 541 -15.11 -1.10 -23.88
CA LEU A 541 -15.18 -2.04 -22.77
C LEU A 541 -15.82 -3.36 -23.19
N LEU A 542 -15.18 -4.45 -22.78
CA LEU A 542 -15.66 -5.81 -22.96
C LEU A 542 -16.26 -6.34 -21.64
N ARG A 543 -16.47 -7.65 -21.55
CA ARG A 543 -17.09 -8.28 -20.38
C ARG A 543 -16.25 -8.12 -19.12
N ARG A 544 -14.95 -8.46 -19.15
CA ARG A 544 -14.03 -8.23 -18.02
C ARG A 544 -12.87 -7.35 -18.47
N ASN A 545 -12.69 -6.23 -17.77
CA ASN A 545 -11.71 -5.21 -18.12
C ASN A 545 -10.70 -5.03 -16.98
N LEU A 546 -9.41 -5.04 -17.31
CA LEU A 546 -8.32 -4.73 -16.41
C LEU A 546 -7.69 -3.40 -16.84
N ILE A 547 -7.44 -2.53 -15.87
CA ILE A 547 -6.72 -1.28 -16.07
C ILE A 547 -5.50 -1.33 -15.15
N VAL A 548 -4.30 -1.32 -15.73
CA VAL A 548 -3.04 -1.20 -14.99
C VAL A 548 -2.48 0.19 -15.27
N SER A 549 -2.28 0.98 -14.22
CA SER A 549 -1.73 2.34 -14.33
C SER A 549 -0.52 2.52 -13.43
N SER A 550 0.58 3.04 -13.98
CA SER A 550 1.81 3.29 -13.24
C SER A 550 2.51 4.55 -13.73
N GLY A 551 2.83 5.48 -12.82
CA GLY A 551 3.49 6.73 -13.20
C GLY A 551 3.13 7.90 -12.30
N SER A 552 2.93 9.07 -12.90
CA SER A 552 2.65 10.32 -12.18
C SER A 552 1.39 10.24 -11.31
N ASP A 553 1.42 10.92 -10.16
CA ASP A 553 0.27 10.96 -9.25
C ASP A 553 -0.97 11.58 -9.91
N LEU A 554 -0.79 12.55 -10.80
CA LEU A 554 -1.88 13.15 -11.57
C LEU A 554 -2.58 12.11 -12.45
N MET A 555 -1.82 11.39 -13.29
CA MET A 555 -2.37 10.34 -14.15
C MET A 555 -3.09 9.28 -13.30
N LYS A 556 -2.45 8.82 -12.22
CA LYS A 556 -3.03 7.82 -11.33
C LYS A 556 -4.37 8.29 -10.75
N ARG A 557 -4.47 9.55 -10.31
CA ARG A 557 -5.71 10.12 -9.77
C ARG A 557 -6.79 10.19 -10.84
N THR A 558 -6.47 10.68 -12.04
CA THR A 558 -7.40 10.76 -13.16
C THR A 558 -7.89 9.38 -13.60
N VAL A 559 -6.99 8.42 -13.79
CA VAL A 559 -7.35 7.04 -14.16
C VAL A 559 -8.21 6.39 -13.06
N SER A 560 -7.91 6.65 -11.78
CA SER A 560 -8.71 6.13 -10.67
C SER A 560 -10.12 6.71 -10.66
N GLN A 561 -10.25 8.02 -10.92
CA GLN A 561 -11.55 8.67 -11.02
C GLN A 561 -12.36 8.13 -12.20
N ALA A 562 -11.76 8.03 -13.39
CA ALA A 562 -12.42 7.47 -14.57
C ALA A 562 -12.82 5.99 -14.38
N ALA A 563 -11.95 5.18 -13.76
CA ALA A 563 -12.27 3.79 -13.43
C ALA A 563 -13.41 3.66 -12.41
N ALA A 564 -13.61 4.67 -11.54
CA ALA A 564 -14.77 4.75 -10.66
C ALA A 564 -16.04 5.00 -11.47
N GLU A 565 -16.01 5.94 -12.42
CA GLU A 565 -17.13 6.23 -13.33
C GLU A 565 -17.53 5.02 -14.17
N PHE A 566 -16.57 4.21 -14.62
CA PHE A 566 -16.85 2.97 -15.35
C PHE A 566 -17.59 1.93 -14.51
N GLN A 567 -17.55 2.02 -13.17
CA GLN A 567 -18.34 1.12 -12.32
C GLN A 567 -19.85 1.40 -12.46
N VAL A 568 -20.24 2.63 -12.82
CA VAL A 568 -21.65 2.99 -13.04
C VAL A 568 -22.21 2.20 -14.21
N ASP A 569 -21.43 1.98 -15.27
CA ASP A 569 -21.87 1.21 -16.45
C ASP A 569 -22.20 -0.25 -16.14
N ILE A 570 -21.57 -0.83 -15.10
CA ILE A 570 -21.88 -2.17 -14.60
C ILE A 570 -23.26 -2.18 -13.92
N VAL A 571 -23.58 -1.11 -13.19
CA VAL A 571 -24.82 -0.97 -12.44
C VAL A 571 -26.00 -0.62 -13.35
N SER A 572 -25.80 0.30 -14.29
CA SER A 572 -26.83 0.83 -15.18
C SER A 572 -26.88 0.07 -16.52
N THR A 573 -26.92 -1.26 -16.49
CA THR A 573 -26.88 -2.07 -17.71
C THR A 573 -28.07 -1.72 -18.64
N ASN A 574 -27.80 -0.95 -19.69
CA ASN A 574 -28.78 -0.62 -20.73
C ASN A 574 -28.87 -1.76 -21.75
N LYS A 575 -30.07 -2.01 -22.29
CA LYS A 575 -30.29 -3.05 -23.32
C LYS A 575 -29.42 -2.90 -24.58
N HIS A 576 -28.85 -1.71 -24.81
CA HIS A 576 -28.06 -1.38 -26.01
C HIS A 576 -26.54 -1.36 -25.78
N GLN A 577 -26.05 -1.64 -24.56
CA GLN A 577 -24.61 -1.69 -24.26
C GLN A 577 -24.12 -3.15 -24.14
N PRO A 578 -22.84 -3.43 -24.45
CA PRO A 578 -22.25 -4.74 -24.21
C PRO A 578 -22.33 -5.07 -22.72
N PHE A 579 -22.57 -6.33 -22.39
CA PHE A 579 -22.64 -6.78 -21.00
C PHE A 579 -21.27 -6.67 -20.33
N ILE A 580 -21.12 -5.68 -19.43
CA ILE A 580 -19.92 -5.48 -18.63
C ILE A 580 -20.11 -6.17 -17.28
N GLU A 581 -19.24 -7.14 -16.99
CA GLU A 581 -19.26 -7.88 -15.72
C GLU A 581 -18.34 -7.24 -14.68
N GLU A 582 -17.18 -6.73 -15.11
CA GLU A 582 -16.15 -6.27 -14.19
C GLU A 582 -15.22 -5.24 -14.83
N VAL A 583 -14.93 -4.16 -14.10
CA VAL A 583 -13.82 -3.24 -14.38
C VAL A 583 -12.93 -3.23 -13.14
N TYR A 584 -11.69 -3.71 -13.26
CA TYR A 584 -10.72 -3.79 -12.17
C TYR A 584 -9.55 -2.85 -12.43
N LEU A 585 -9.19 -2.06 -11.41
CA LEU A 585 -8.09 -1.12 -11.48
C LEU A 585 -6.95 -1.59 -10.57
N HIS A 586 -5.76 -1.64 -11.13
CA HIS A 586 -4.50 -1.81 -10.41
C HIS A 586 -3.62 -0.59 -10.65
N THR A 587 -3.25 0.12 -9.58
CA THR A 587 -2.36 1.28 -9.67
C THR A 587 -1.09 1.02 -8.89
N GLU A 588 0.06 1.27 -9.52
CA GLU A 588 1.35 1.30 -8.86
C GLU A 588 1.95 2.70 -8.87
N SER A 589 2.69 3.04 -7.83
CA SER A 589 3.45 4.29 -7.77
C SER A 589 4.70 4.04 -6.93
N PHE A 590 5.85 4.09 -7.59
CA PHE A 590 7.18 4.04 -7.00
C PHE A 590 7.78 5.45 -7.08
N GLY A 591 7.15 6.39 -6.35
CA GLY A 591 7.49 7.83 -6.37
C GLY A 591 7.80 8.40 -4.99
N TRP A 592 8.46 7.63 -4.12
CA TRP A 592 8.96 8.11 -2.82
C TRP A 592 10.28 8.86 -2.94
#